data_AF-A0A954V9Y0-F1
#
_entry.id   AF-A0A954V9Y0-F1
#
_cell.length_a   1.000
_cell.length_b   1.000
_cell.length_c   1.000
_cell.angle_alpha   90.00
_cell.angle_beta   90.00
_cell.angle_gamma   90.00
#
_symmetry.space_group_name_H-M   'P 1'
#
loop_
_entity.id
_entity.type
_entity.pdbx_description
1 polymer ?
#
loop_
_entity_poly.entity_id
_entity_poly.type
_entity_poly.pdbx_seq_one_letter_code
_entity_poly.pdbx_strand_id
1 'polypeptide(L)'
;MSEQEFENYLSLLCGMLRLGTGSRRQIADELRDHLEERVAFLRDAGVPDEQAVQQALEEFGDAASFATELVKVQLYRKKRWMMRMTIGGTATALAMAVLAFVAWPSPDPPSVRTAVAQAPARVPDTEGKSTRSAANARTRALIKAPTSVEFIEAPFEEFMQFLADKGGFQYYVDARGINAVAASGYASMGGRMGGGYEMESGGGYGGGGYGREGGGGGYGGYGDAGGEGMGEESAGYGGAPGNNGRQRVGRNVMEAPVTLKLRDVSIEMIMQLAMQQIGDHVTFSIREGVVVIGVQGRLPNDSETRVHFLSGLTEEEWLPWNQFATQQPSSPSPPPGSDAGVRNKLSLLHLIVAAVDRPSWDDPRNTIGLYGDRLVVTNSPDVHEKIESLLADLRSSPRRN
;
A
#
# COMPACT_ATOMS: atom_id res chain seq x y z
N MET A 1 -1.03 32.20 -21.92
CA MET A 1 -1.97 31.06 -21.95
C MET A 1 -3.35 31.58 -21.63
N SER A 2 -4.38 31.25 -22.40
CA SER A 2 -5.72 31.71 -22.01
C SER A 2 -6.20 30.89 -20.81
N GLU A 3 -6.96 31.51 -19.90
CA GLU A 3 -7.68 30.86 -18.80
C GLU A 3 -8.43 29.58 -19.28
N GLN A 4 -8.77 29.56 -20.58
CA GLN A 4 -9.35 28.45 -21.30
C GLN A 4 -8.46 27.20 -21.43
N GLU A 5 -7.17 27.34 -21.73
CA GLU A 5 -6.28 26.18 -21.88
C GLU A 5 -6.01 25.51 -20.52
N PHE A 6 -5.99 26.32 -19.47
CA PHE A 6 -5.91 25.88 -18.09
C PHE A 6 -7.15 25.08 -17.67
N GLU A 7 -8.35 25.60 -17.93
CA GLU A 7 -9.61 24.88 -17.68
C GLU A 7 -9.70 23.60 -18.51
N ASN A 8 -9.16 23.59 -19.75
CA ASN A 8 -9.10 22.39 -20.57
C ASN A 8 -8.19 21.31 -19.97
N TYR A 9 -7.01 21.69 -19.45
CA TYR A 9 -6.10 20.78 -18.76
C TYR A 9 -6.75 20.17 -17.51
N LEU A 10 -7.35 21.00 -16.65
CA LEU A 10 -8.04 20.55 -15.45
C LEU A 10 -9.25 19.67 -15.77
N SER A 11 -10.01 20.01 -16.82
CA SER A 11 -11.16 19.23 -17.26
C SER A 11 -10.74 17.83 -17.75
N LEU A 12 -9.67 17.74 -18.55
CA LEU A 12 -9.09 16.47 -19.00
C LEU A 12 -8.61 15.62 -17.81
N LEU A 13 -7.84 16.22 -16.90
CA LEU A 13 -7.33 15.55 -15.71
C LEU A 13 -8.47 15.00 -14.84
N CYS A 14 -9.47 15.83 -14.58
CA CYS A 14 -10.65 15.46 -13.81
C CYS A 14 -11.47 14.35 -14.48
N GLY A 15 -11.55 14.36 -15.82
CA GLY A 15 -12.17 13.31 -16.61
C GLY A 15 -11.47 11.96 -16.44
N MET A 16 -10.13 11.96 -16.46
CA MET A 16 -9.32 10.75 -16.30
C MET A 16 -9.37 10.17 -14.89
N LEU A 17 -9.39 11.02 -13.85
CA LEU A 17 -9.40 10.57 -12.46
C LEU A 17 -10.73 9.93 -12.01
N ARG A 18 -11.82 10.09 -12.78
CA ARG A 18 -13.16 9.55 -12.47
C ARG A 18 -13.64 9.85 -11.03
N LEU A 19 -13.26 11.01 -10.51
CA LEU A 19 -13.59 11.42 -9.13
C LEU A 19 -15.06 11.85 -9.02
N GLY A 20 -15.65 11.60 -7.86
CA GLY A 20 -16.94 12.16 -7.49
C GLY A 20 -16.91 13.69 -7.51
N THR A 21 -18.06 14.31 -7.78
CA THR A 21 -18.18 15.76 -8.04
C THR A 21 -17.62 16.64 -6.91
N GLY A 22 -17.74 16.22 -5.65
CA GLY A 22 -17.19 16.94 -4.50
C GLY A 22 -15.65 16.93 -4.45
N SER A 23 -15.03 15.74 -4.53
CA SER A 23 -13.57 15.61 -4.53
C SER A 23 -12.92 16.21 -5.76
N ARG A 24 -13.63 16.19 -6.90
CA ARG A 24 -13.17 16.81 -8.15
C ARG A 24 -12.93 18.31 -7.96
N ARG A 25 -13.87 19.02 -7.34
CA ARG A 25 -13.75 20.47 -7.12
C ARG A 25 -12.57 20.78 -6.20
N GLN A 26 -12.47 20.07 -5.08
CA GLN A 26 -11.36 20.27 -4.13
C GLN A 26 -9.98 20.02 -4.76
N ILE A 27 -9.84 18.96 -5.56
CA ILE A 27 -8.57 18.65 -6.24
C ILE A 27 -8.28 19.65 -7.36
N ALA A 28 -9.30 20.10 -8.08
CA ALA A 28 -9.14 21.14 -9.10
C ALA A 28 -8.73 22.49 -8.49
N ASP A 29 -9.31 22.86 -7.34
CA ASP A 29 -8.96 24.08 -6.61
C ASP A 29 -7.50 24.02 -6.10
N GLU A 30 -7.08 22.92 -5.47
CA GLU A 30 -5.69 22.75 -4.99
C GLU A 30 -4.67 22.76 -6.14
N LEU A 31 -4.98 22.08 -7.25
CA LEU A 31 -4.09 22.08 -8.41
C LEU A 31 -4.00 23.45 -9.07
N ARG A 32 -5.09 24.22 -9.04
CA ARG A 32 -5.11 25.60 -9.48
C ARG A 32 -4.20 26.46 -8.63
N ASP A 33 -4.35 26.39 -7.31
CA ASP A 33 -3.54 27.17 -6.39
C ASP A 33 -2.04 26.87 -6.59
N HIS A 34 -1.65 25.60 -6.73
CA HIS A 34 -0.24 25.23 -6.97
C HIS A 34 0.30 25.67 -8.33
N LEU A 35 -0.51 25.58 -9.39
CA LEU A 35 -0.09 26.04 -10.72
C LEU A 35 0.02 27.57 -10.76
N GLU A 36 -0.92 28.30 -10.14
CA GLU A 36 -0.87 29.76 -10.02
C GLU A 36 0.35 30.21 -9.21
N GLU A 37 0.63 29.55 -8.09
CA GLU A 37 1.83 29.78 -7.28
C GLU A 37 3.11 29.57 -8.12
N ARG A 38 3.15 28.50 -8.91
CA ARG A 38 4.32 28.22 -9.75
C ARG A 38 4.51 29.24 -10.87
N VAL A 39 3.42 29.67 -11.51
CA VAL A 39 3.46 30.72 -12.53
C VAL A 39 3.91 32.05 -11.92
N ALA A 40 3.39 32.41 -10.74
CA ALA A 40 3.82 33.61 -10.02
C ALA A 40 5.33 33.57 -9.72
N PHE A 41 5.84 32.43 -9.25
CA PHE A 41 7.26 32.23 -9.01
C PHE A 41 8.11 32.42 -10.28
N LEU A 42 7.67 31.89 -11.43
CA LEU A 42 8.39 32.05 -12.70
C LEU A 42 8.34 33.49 -13.21
N ARG A 43 7.23 34.20 -13.03
CA ARG A 43 7.12 35.63 -13.34
C ARG A 43 8.08 36.46 -12.49
N ASP A 44 8.17 36.18 -11.19
CA ASP A 44 9.10 36.86 -10.28
C ASP A 44 10.57 36.59 -10.64
N ALA A 45 10.85 35.43 -11.24
CA ALA A 45 12.16 35.10 -11.82
C ALA A 45 12.44 35.81 -13.17
N GLY A 46 11.51 36.63 -13.66
CA GLY A 46 11.64 37.38 -14.91
C GLY A 46 11.28 36.58 -16.17
N VAL A 47 10.66 35.41 -16.02
CA VAL A 47 10.18 34.64 -17.18
C VAL A 47 8.95 35.34 -17.78
N PRO A 48 8.89 35.57 -19.10
CA PRO A 48 7.72 36.13 -19.75
C PRO A 48 6.47 35.31 -19.46
N ASP A 49 5.33 35.97 -19.28
CA ASP A 49 4.10 35.33 -18.78
C ASP A 49 3.70 34.05 -19.54
N GLU A 50 3.72 34.10 -20.87
CA GLU A 50 3.38 32.93 -21.69
C GLU A 50 4.34 31.75 -21.51
N GLN A 51 5.64 32.03 -21.32
CA GLN A 51 6.66 31.01 -21.06
C GLN A 51 6.54 30.45 -19.64
N ALA A 52 6.20 31.29 -18.66
CA ALA A 52 6.00 30.87 -17.28
C ALA A 52 4.89 29.82 -17.18
N VAL A 53 3.78 30.01 -17.89
CA VAL A 53 2.69 29.04 -17.90
C VAL A 53 3.05 27.75 -18.63
N GLN A 54 3.70 27.84 -19.80
CA GLN A 54 4.15 26.64 -20.51
C GLN A 54 5.13 25.82 -19.68
N GLN A 55 6.11 26.49 -19.07
CA GLN A 55 7.09 25.83 -18.22
C GLN A 55 6.45 25.23 -16.97
N ALA A 56 5.50 25.92 -16.32
CA ALA A 56 4.77 25.35 -15.19
C ALA A 56 4.00 24.07 -15.58
N LEU A 57 3.35 24.05 -16.74
CA LEU A 57 2.65 22.86 -17.24
C LEU A 57 3.61 21.73 -17.65
N GLU A 58 4.74 22.07 -18.25
CA GLU A 58 5.77 21.11 -18.61
C GLU A 58 6.39 20.45 -17.37
N GLU A 59 6.55 21.22 -16.27
CA GLU A 59 6.98 20.71 -14.97
C GLU A 59 5.92 19.83 -14.28
N PHE A 60 4.63 20.16 -14.44
CA PHE A 60 3.53 19.31 -13.97
C PHE A 60 3.34 18.04 -14.82
N GLY A 61 3.83 18.05 -16.06
CA GLY A 61 3.79 16.94 -16.99
C GLY A 61 2.42 16.73 -17.65
N ASP A 62 2.36 15.71 -18.52
CA ASP A 62 1.13 15.34 -19.21
C ASP A 62 0.06 14.88 -18.21
N ALA A 63 -1.16 15.39 -18.39
CA ALA A 63 -2.30 15.10 -17.53
C ALA A 63 -2.55 13.59 -17.38
N ALA A 64 -2.29 12.79 -18.42
CA ALA A 64 -2.49 11.34 -18.36
C ALA A 64 -1.47 10.65 -17.44
N SER A 65 -0.21 11.10 -17.47
CA SER A 65 0.85 10.59 -16.60
C SER A 65 0.56 10.94 -15.14
N PHE A 66 0.21 12.21 -14.89
CA PHE A 66 -0.14 12.67 -13.54
C PHE A 66 -1.39 11.98 -12.98
N ALA A 67 -2.43 11.79 -13.81
CA ALA A 67 -3.62 11.05 -13.42
C ALA A 67 -3.30 9.59 -13.05
N THR A 68 -2.37 8.95 -13.78
CA THR A 68 -1.95 7.58 -13.49
C THR A 68 -1.27 7.48 -12.12
N GLU A 69 -0.41 8.43 -11.76
CA GLU A 69 0.24 8.47 -10.45
C GLU A 69 -0.75 8.73 -9.31
N LEU A 70 -1.66 9.69 -9.49
CA LEU A 70 -2.71 9.97 -8.51
C LEU A 70 -3.63 8.77 -8.29
N VAL A 71 -4.02 8.07 -9.36
CA VAL A 71 -4.83 6.84 -9.25
C VAL A 71 -4.08 5.77 -8.48
N LYS A 72 -2.78 5.57 -8.72
CA LYS A 72 -1.96 4.64 -7.92
C LYS A 72 -2.03 5.01 -6.43
N VAL A 73 -1.77 6.27 -6.07
CA VAL A 73 -1.82 6.74 -4.68
C VAL A 73 -3.21 6.56 -4.05
N GLN A 74 -4.28 6.87 -4.78
CA GLN A 74 -5.64 6.70 -4.29
C GLN A 74 -6.03 5.22 -4.09
N LEU A 75 -5.60 4.33 -4.99
CA LEU A 75 -5.85 2.89 -4.84
C LEU A 75 -5.16 2.33 -3.59
N TYR A 76 -3.92 2.77 -3.30
CA TYR A 76 -3.24 2.42 -2.05
C TYR A 76 -4.01 2.93 -0.82
N ARG A 77 -4.49 4.18 -0.85
CA ARG A 77 -5.25 4.77 0.27
C ARG A 77 -6.60 4.10 0.49
N LYS A 78 -7.33 3.78 -0.58
CA LYS A 78 -8.62 3.06 -0.52
C LYS A 78 -8.46 1.63 0.00
N LYS A 79 -7.42 0.91 -0.44
CA LYS A 79 -7.10 -0.43 0.07
C LYS A 79 -6.82 -0.40 1.57
N ARG A 80 -6.10 0.62 2.06
CA ARG A 80 -5.87 0.83 3.50
C ARG A 80 -7.14 1.14 4.27
N TRP A 81 -8.04 1.97 3.74
CA TRP A 81 -9.29 2.29 4.42
C TRP A 81 -10.23 1.07 4.51
N MET A 82 -10.31 0.27 3.44
CA MET A 82 -11.04 -1.00 3.47
C MET A 82 -10.44 -1.99 4.48
N MET A 83 -9.11 -2.07 4.58
CA MET A 83 -8.44 -2.93 5.57
C MET A 83 -8.67 -2.46 7.01
N ARG A 84 -8.75 -1.14 7.24
CA ARG A 84 -9.12 -0.57 8.56
C ARG A 84 -10.56 -0.90 8.94
N MET A 85 -11.49 -0.85 7.99
CA MET A 85 -12.90 -1.21 8.22
C MET A 85 -13.07 -2.71 8.50
N THR A 86 -12.34 -3.60 7.83
CA THR A 86 -12.44 -5.05 8.08
C THR A 86 -11.83 -5.46 9.42
N ILE A 87 -10.70 -4.84 9.83
CA ILE A 87 -10.07 -5.09 11.14
C ILE A 87 -10.95 -4.53 12.27
N GLY A 88 -11.47 -3.31 12.12
CA GLY A 88 -12.38 -2.73 13.12
C GLY A 88 -13.68 -3.54 13.27
N GLY A 89 -14.24 -4.01 12.15
CA GLY A 89 -15.44 -4.85 12.15
C GLY A 89 -15.24 -6.20 12.86
N THR A 90 -14.09 -6.85 12.66
CA THR A 90 -13.79 -8.14 13.33
C THR A 90 -13.57 -7.99 14.83
N ALA A 91 -12.87 -6.93 15.28
CA ALA A 91 -12.70 -6.66 16.69
C ALA A 91 -14.05 -6.38 17.40
N THR A 92 -14.92 -5.62 16.73
CA THR A 92 -16.27 -5.31 17.26
C THR A 92 -17.13 -6.56 17.33
N ALA A 93 -17.10 -7.43 16.31
CA ALA A 93 -17.83 -8.69 16.32
C ALA A 93 -17.35 -9.64 17.43
N LEU A 94 -16.04 -9.73 17.67
CA LEU A 94 -15.48 -10.51 18.78
C LEU A 94 -15.90 -9.96 20.15
N ALA A 95 -15.87 -8.64 20.34
CA ALA A 95 -16.32 -8.02 21.57
C ALA A 95 -17.81 -8.29 21.84
N MET A 96 -18.66 -8.22 20.80
CA MET A 96 -20.07 -8.58 20.91
C MET A 96 -20.27 -10.08 21.21
N ALA A 97 -19.47 -10.97 20.63
CA ALA A 97 -19.54 -12.40 20.91
C ALA A 97 -19.14 -12.72 22.36
N VAL A 98 -18.12 -12.06 22.91
CA VAL A 98 -17.73 -12.22 24.33
C VAL A 98 -18.84 -11.70 25.25
N LEU A 99 -19.43 -10.54 24.95
CA LEU A 99 -20.55 -10.02 25.73
C LEU A 99 -21.76 -10.95 25.69
N ALA A 100 -22.08 -11.53 24.53
CA ALA A 100 -23.14 -12.51 24.39
C ALA A 100 -22.84 -13.81 25.19
N PHE A 101 -21.58 -14.23 25.24
CA PHE A 101 -21.16 -15.41 26.00
C PHE A 101 -21.21 -15.17 27.52
N VAL A 102 -20.82 -13.99 27.99
CA VAL A 102 -20.92 -13.60 29.42
C VAL A 102 -22.37 -13.46 29.86
N ALA A 103 -23.24 -12.93 28.98
CA ALA A 103 -24.68 -12.82 29.25
C ALA A 103 -25.42 -14.16 29.09
N TRP A 104 -24.76 -15.24 28.64
CA TRP A 104 -25.40 -16.53 28.49
C TRP A 104 -25.63 -17.15 29.89
N PRO A 105 -26.87 -17.46 30.28
CA PRO A 105 -27.16 -18.04 31.58
C PRO A 105 -26.44 -19.38 31.70
N SER A 106 -25.39 -19.42 32.52
CA SER A 106 -24.68 -20.67 32.81
C SER A 106 -25.52 -21.51 33.77
N PRO A 107 -25.74 -22.80 33.47
CA PRO A 107 -26.28 -23.74 34.45
C PRO A 107 -25.31 -23.85 35.63
N ASP A 108 -25.85 -23.88 36.85
CA ASP A 108 -25.09 -23.85 38.11
C ASP A 108 -23.89 -24.82 38.09
N PRO A 109 -22.64 -24.33 38.29
CA PRO A 109 -21.49 -25.21 38.29
C PRO A 109 -21.43 -26.03 39.59
N PRO A 110 -21.06 -27.33 39.52
CA PRO A 110 -20.78 -28.12 40.71
C PRO A 110 -19.55 -27.56 41.45
N SER A 111 -19.62 -27.53 42.78
CA SER A 111 -18.59 -27.00 43.69
C SER A 111 -17.19 -27.56 43.41
N VAL A 112 -16.29 -26.72 42.92
CA VAL A 112 -14.88 -27.07 42.64
C VAL A 112 -14.04 -26.89 43.90
N ARG A 113 -13.31 -27.94 44.28
CA ARG A 113 -12.32 -27.95 45.35
C ARG A 113 -11.13 -27.06 44.96
N THR A 114 -10.77 -26.15 45.85
CA THR A 114 -9.59 -25.27 45.74
C THR A 114 -8.30 -26.07 45.59
N ALA A 115 -7.74 -26.09 44.38
CA ALA A 115 -6.36 -26.48 44.14
C ALA A 115 -5.44 -25.31 44.49
N VAL A 116 -4.46 -25.55 45.36
CA VAL A 116 -3.45 -24.58 45.76
C VAL A 116 -2.48 -24.36 44.59
N ALA A 117 -2.44 -23.14 44.07
CA ALA A 117 -1.53 -22.75 43.00
C ALA A 117 -0.08 -22.75 43.51
N GLN A 118 0.77 -23.61 42.93
CA GLN A 118 2.22 -23.47 43.04
C GLN A 118 2.68 -22.25 42.24
N ALA A 119 3.42 -21.36 42.90
CA ALA A 119 3.99 -20.17 42.28
C ALA A 119 4.87 -20.56 41.07
N PRO A 120 4.65 -19.97 39.88
CA PRO A 120 5.46 -20.28 38.71
C PRO A 120 6.91 -19.87 38.97
N ALA A 121 7.83 -20.82 38.75
CA ALA A 121 9.26 -20.56 38.76
C ALA A 121 9.56 -19.46 37.73
N ARG A 122 10.19 -18.39 38.22
CA ARG A 122 10.62 -17.23 37.44
C ARG A 122 11.69 -17.68 36.44
N VAL A 123 11.30 -17.97 35.20
CA VAL A 123 12.24 -18.24 34.11
C VAL A 123 12.99 -16.93 33.82
N PRO A 124 14.33 -16.90 33.88
CA PRO A 124 15.09 -15.69 33.57
C PRO A 124 15.02 -15.40 32.06
N ASP A 125 14.06 -14.55 31.65
CA ASP A 125 13.80 -14.16 30.25
C ASP A 125 14.86 -13.25 29.60
N THR A 126 16.05 -13.12 30.18
CA THR A 126 17.02 -12.08 29.77
C THR A 126 18.14 -12.57 28.85
N GLU A 127 18.46 -13.87 28.81
CA GLU A 127 19.60 -14.37 28.02
C GLU A 127 19.29 -14.65 26.54
N GLY A 128 18.02 -14.79 26.13
CA GLY A 128 17.67 -15.16 24.76
C GLY A 128 17.65 -14.02 23.73
N LYS A 129 17.60 -12.75 24.16
CA LYS A 129 17.41 -11.62 23.22
C LYS A 129 18.72 -11.14 22.58
N SER A 130 19.82 -11.18 23.32
CA SER A 130 21.13 -10.71 22.82
C SER A 130 21.69 -11.62 21.72
N THR A 131 21.47 -12.94 21.83
CA THR A 131 21.95 -13.92 20.85
C THR A 131 21.20 -13.83 19.52
N ARG A 132 19.88 -13.62 19.55
CA ARG A 132 19.05 -13.43 18.34
C ARG A 132 19.41 -12.17 17.58
N SER A 133 19.57 -11.05 18.28
CA SER A 133 19.96 -9.78 17.68
C SER A 133 21.34 -9.88 17.00
N ALA A 134 22.31 -10.51 17.67
CA ALA A 134 23.64 -10.73 17.11
C ALA A 134 23.61 -11.65 15.87
N ALA A 135 22.79 -12.71 15.87
CA ALA A 135 22.62 -13.59 14.71
C ALA A 135 22.01 -12.85 13.51
N ASN A 136 20.95 -12.06 13.74
CA ASN A 136 20.32 -11.25 12.71
C ASN A 136 21.29 -10.21 12.12
N ALA A 137 22.05 -9.53 12.98
CA ALA A 137 23.05 -8.55 12.54
C ALA A 137 24.13 -9.18 11.66
N ARG A 138 24.62 -10.38 12.01
CA ARG A 138 25.59 -11.13 11.20
C ARG A 138 25.03 -11.49 9.83
N THR A 139 23.84 -12.09 9.77
CA THR A 139 23.19 -12.43 8.50
C THR A 139 22.93 -11.20 7.65
N ARG A 140 22.55 -10.08 8.27
CA ARG A 140 22.36 -8.80 7.56
C ARG A 140 23.67 -8.30 6.96
N ALA A 141 24.78 -8.38 7.68
CA ALA A 141 26.09 -7.99 7.15
C ALA A 141 26.48 -8.86 5.95
N LEU A 142 26.20 -10.17 6.00
CA LEU A 142 26.47 -11.11 4.90
C LEU A 142 25.67 -10.76 3.64
N ILE A 143 24.37 -10.46 3.75
CA ILE A 143 23.54 -10.13 2.56
C ILE A 143 23.84 -8.74 1.99
N LYS A 144 24.47 -7.84 2.76
CA LYS A 144 24.88 -6.52 2.27
C LYS A 144 26.19 -6.56 1.47
N ALA A 145 26.94 -7.66 1.53
CA ALA A 145 28.16 -7.79 0.76
C ALA A 145 27.86 -7.71 -0.76
N PRO A 146 28.64 -6.93 -1.53
CA PRO A 146 28.46 -6.83 -2.96
C PRO A 146 28.76 -8.16 -3.65
N THR A 147 28.01 -8.47 -4.69
CA THR A 147 28.11 -9.72 -5.43
C THR A 147 27.70 -9.51 -6.89
N SER A 148 28.35 -10.25 -7.78
CA SER A 148 28.01 -10.32 -9.19
C SER A 148 27.32 -11.65 -9.49
N VAL A 149 26.18 -11.60 -10.19
CA VAL A 149 25.38 -12.77 -10.57
C VAL A 149 24.86 -12.64 -11.99
N GLU A 150 24.77 -13.78 -12.68
CA GLU A 150 24.16 -13.89 -14.01
C GLU A 150 23.30 -15.14 -14.03
N PHE A 151 21.98 -14.94 -14.08
CA PHE A 151 20.97 -15.99 -14.14
C PHE A 151 20.10 -15.76 -15.37
N ILE A 152 19.90 -16.83 -16.13
CA ILE A 152 19.05 -16.85 -17.33
C ILE A 152 18.01 -17.94 -17.11
N GLU A 153 16.78 -17.54 -16.85
CA GLU A 153 15.64 -18.44 -16.61
C GLU A 153 15.86 -19.52 -15.54
N ALA A 154 16.68 -19.24 -14.53
CA ALA A 154 16.97 -20.20 -13.46
C ALA A 154 15.77 -20.35 -12.51
N PRO A 155 15.41 -21.57 -12.06
CA PRO A 155 14.39 -21.75 -11.03
C PRO A 155 14.69 -20.95 -9.77
N PHE A 156 13.67 -20.36 -9.16
CA PHE A 156 13.84 -19.54 -7.95
C PHE A 156 14.52 -20.30 -6.79
N GLU A 157 14.26 -21.60 -6.66
CA GLU A 157 14.93 -22.45 -5.67
C GLU A 157 16.45 -22.50 -5.87
N GLU A 158 16.89 -22.78 -7.09
CA GLU A 158 18.31 -22.84 -7.46
C GLU A 158 18.98 -21.47 -7.29
N PHE A 159 18.27 -20.40 -7.67
CA PHE A 159 18.70 -19.02 -7.46
C PHE A 159 18.92 -18.73 -5.97
N MET A 160 17.97 -19.07 -5.09
CA MET A 160 18.09 -18.82 -3.66
C MET A 160 19.17 -19.67 -3.02
N GLN A 161 19.29 -20.94 -3.40
CA GLN A 161 20.35 -21.83 -2.93
C GLN A 161 21.73 -21.29 -3.30
N PHE A 162 21.91 -20.82 -4.53
CA PHE A 162 23.16 -20.19 -4.97
C PHE A 162 23.52 -18.96 -4.13
N LEU A 163 22.54 -18.08 -3.85
CA LEU A 163 22.78 -16.89 -3.03
C LEU A 163 23.14 -17.27 -1.59
N ALA A 164 22.47 -18.27 -1.02
CA ALA A 164 22.73 -18.77 0.33
C ALA A 164 24.15 -19.34 0.44
N ASP A 165 24.56 -20.17 -0.52
CA ASP A 165 25.90 -20.77 -0.57
C ASP A 165 26.99 -19.70 -0.77
N LYS A 166 26.74 -18.74 -1.67
CA LYS A 166 27.68 -17.65 -1.96
C LYS A 166 27.81 -16.65 -0.80
N GLY A 167 26.70 -16.32 -0.14
CA GLY A 167 26.67 -15.37 0.97
C GLY A 167 26.95 -16.01 2.34
N GLY A 168 26.94 -17.34 2.45
CA GLY A 168 27.15 -18.05 3.70
C GLY A 168 26.02 -17.87 4.71
N PHE A 169 24.77 -17.75 4.27
CA PHE A 169 23.59 -17.60 5.13
C PHE A 169 22.58 -18.73 4.93
N GLN A 170 21.75 -18.97 5.94
CA GLN A 170 20.63 -19.91 5.83
C GLN A 170 19.37 -19.19 5.36
N TYR A 171 18.50 -19.90 4.65
CA TYR A 171 17.21 -19.36 4.23
C TYR A 171 16.08 -20.37 4.43
N TYR A 172 14.86 -19.85 4.51
CA TYR A 172 13.62 -20.59 4.60
C TYR A 172 12.59 -19.94 3.68
N VAL A 173 11.83 -20.73 2.92
CA VAL A 173 10.78 -20.24 2.03
C VAL A 173 9.41 -20.72 2.52
N ASP A 174 8.52 -19.79 2.85
CA ASP A 174 7.11 -20.08 3.12
C ASP A 174 6.35 -20.33 1.80
N ALA A 175 6.65 -21.46 1.17
CA ALA A 175 6.02 -21.85 -0.10
C ALA A 175 4.49 -21.93 0.01
N ARG A 176 3.96 -22.31 1.18
CA ARG A 176 2.52 -22.36 1.44
C ARG A 176 1.90 -20.97 1.42
N GLY A 177 2.52 -20.01 2.12
CA GLY A 177 2.10 -18.63 2.16
C GLY A 177 2.06 -18.01 0.76
N ILE A 178 3.11 -18.23 -0.02
CA ILE A 178 3.24 -17.66 -1.37
C ILE A 178 2.26 -18.32 -2.34
N ASN A 179 2.17 -19.65 -2.37
CA ASN A 179 1.24 -20.38 -3.25
C ASN A 179 -0.23 -20.03 -2.94
N ALA A 180 -0.59 -19.80 -1.68
CA ALA A 180 -1.94 -19.38 -1.30
C ALA A 180 -2.30 -18.00 -1.87
N VAL A 181 -1.36 -17.06 -1.88
CA VAL A 181 -1.58 -15.72 -2.43
C VAL A 181 -1.65 -15.77 -3.95
N ALA A 182 -0.76 -16.53 -4.59
CA ALA A 182 -0.82 -16.78 -6.03
C ALA A 182 -2.20 -17.32 -6.43
N ALA A 183 -2.71 -18.34 -5.72
CA ALA A 183 -4.05 -18.88 -5.96
C ALA A 183 -5.17 -17.84 -5.76
N SER A 184 -5.06 -16.97 -4.74
CA SER A 184 -6.07 -15.94 -4.45
C SER A 184 -6.07 -14.76 -5.44
N GLY A 185 -4.91 -14.39 -5.99
CA GLY A 185 -4.75 -13.29 -6.93
C GLY A 185 -5.53 -13.53 -8.22
N TYR A 186 -5.54 -14.76 -8.72
CA TYR A 186 -6.33 -15.17 -9.88
C TYR A 186 -7.84 -15.04 -9.67
N ALA A 187 -8.33 -15.27 -8.45
CA ALA A 187 -9.75 -15.14 -8.14
C ALA A 187 -10.24 -13.68 -8.19
N SER A 188 -9.39 -12.71 -7.82
CA SER A 188 -9.77 -11.30 -7.80
C SER A 188 -9.76 -10.63 -9.18
N MET A 189 -8.94 -11.10 -10.12
CA MET A 189 -8.92 -10.59 -11.50
C MET A 189 -9.91 -11.30 -12.43
N GLY A 190 -10.23 -12.58 -12.20
CA GLY A 190 -11.16 -13.34 -13.04
C GLY A 190 -12.65 -13.00 -12.84
N GLY A 191 -13.03 -12.42 -11.70
CA GLY A 191 -14.44 -12.16 -11.35
C GLY A 191 -15.09 -10.93 -11.98
N ARG A 192 -14.39 -10.13 -12.79
CA ARG A 192 -14.91 -8.83 -13.28
C ARG A 192 -15.16 -8.74 -14.80
N MET A 193 -15.04 -9.83 -15.56
CA MET A 193 -15.28 -9.81 -17.01
C MET A 193 -16.27 -10.87 -17.54
N GLY A 194 -17.01 -11.57 -16.67
CA GLY A 194 -17.91 -12.66 -17.07
C GLY A 194 -19.41 -12.45 -16.80
N GLY A 195 -19.84 -11.24 -16.44
CA GLY A 195 -21.27 -10.91 -16.31
C GLY A 195 -21.89 -10.65 -17.67
N GLY A 196 -21.97 -11.67 -18.52
CA GLY A 196 -22.88 -11.64 -19.66
C GLY A 196 -24.30 -11.58 -19.12
N TYR A 197 -25.01 -10.51 -19.43
CA TYR A 197 -26.44 -10.39 -19.18
C TYR A 197 -27.12 -11.45 -20.05
N GLU A 198 -27.35 -12.62 -19.48
CA GLU A 198 -28.33 -13.56 -19.99
C GLU A 198 -29.68 -12.89 -19.75
N MET A 199 -30.21 -12.24 -20.79
CA MET A 199 -31.60 -11.80 -20.79
C MET A 199 -32.45 -13.07 -20.72
N GLU A 200 -32.83 -13.47 -19.51
CA GLU A 200 -33.97 -14.35 -19.31
C GLU A 200 -35.17 -13.68 -19.97
N SER A 201 -35.60 -14.22 -21.11
CA SER A 201 -36.91 -13.99 -21.68
C SER A 201 -37.96 -14.58 -20.74
N GLY A 202 -38.26 -13.85 -19.66
CA GLY A 202 -39.32 -14.12 -18.72
C GLY A 202 -40.67 -13.80 -19.36
N GLY A 203 -41.49 -14.84 -19.47
CA GLY A 203 -42.82 -14.83 -20.05
C GLY A 203 -43.78 -13.83 -19.39
N GLY A 204 -44.75 -13.42 -20.21
CA GLY A 204 -45.75 -12.44 -19.85
C GLY A 204 -46.82 -12.93 -18.88
N TYR A 205 -47.31 -11.97 -18.11
CA TYR A 205 -48.69 -11.85 -17.62
C TYR A 205 -48.97 -10.34 -17.68
N GLY A 206 -49.90 -9.87 -18.53
CA GLY A 206 -51.33 -9.86 -18.20
C GLY A 206 -51.73 -8.48 -17.67
N GLY A 207 -51.69 -7.45 -18.53
CA GLY A 207 -52.15 -6.09 -18.21
C GLY A 207 -53.21 -5.67 -19.22
N GLY A 208 -54.48 -5.73 -18.81
CA GLY A 208 -55.63 -5.38 -19.63
C GLY A 208 -56.03 -3.91 -19.54
N GLY A 209 -56.51 -3.38 -20.68
CA GLY A 209 -57.37 -2.19 -20.83
C GLY A 209 -56.71 -0.87 -20.42
N TYR A 210 -56.83 0.26 -21.11
CA TYR A 210 -57.84 0.83 -22.01
C TYR A 210 -57.10 1.99 -22.70
N GLY A 211 -57.00 2.04 -24.03
CA GLY A 211 -57.96 2.75 -24.86
C GLY A 211 -57.50 4.20 -25.10
N ARG A 212 -56.93 4.50 -26.28
CA ARG A 212 -57.16 5.78 -26.99
C ARG A 212 -56.61 5.76 -28.42
N GLU A 213 -57.57 5.82 -29.34
CA GLU A 213 -57.64 6.53 -30.63
C GLU A 213 -56.36 7.13 -31.23
N GLY A 214 -56.16 6.83 -32.53
CA GLY A 214 -56.05 7.90 -33.53
C GLY A 214 -54.84 7.88 -34.46
N GLY A 215 -55.09 7.52 -35.73
CA GLY A 215 -54.31 7.92 -36.91
C GLY A 215 -53.03 7.12 -37.15
N GLY A 216 -52.67 6.69 -38.36
CA GLY A 216 -53.14 7.02 -39.69
C GLY A 216 -51.92 6.98 -40.63
N GLY A 217 -52.04 6.24 -41.75
CA GLY A 217 -51.05 6.19 -42.84
C GLY A 217 -49.96 5.13 -42.65
N GLY A 218 -49.61 4.28 -43.60
CA GLY A 218 -49.96 4.19 -45.02
C GLY A 218 -48.73 3.73 -45.80
N TYR A 219 -48.94 2.78 -46.73
CA TYR A 219 -48.06 2.34 -47.84
C TYR A 219 -46.78 1.57 -47.39
N GLY A 220 -46.41 0.39 -47.89
CA GLY A 220 -46.43 -0.25 -49.21
C GLY A 220 -45.00 -0.80 -49.40
N GLY A 221 -44.64 -1.90 -50.06
CA GLY A 221 -45.27 -2.96 -50.83
C GLY A 221 -44.12 -3.88 -51.34
N TYR A 222 -44.45 -5.15 -51.56
CA TYR A 222 -43.93 -6.14 -52.55
C TYR A 222 -42.44 -6.38 -52.86
N GLY A 223 -42.17 -7.69 -53.06
CA GLY A 223 -41.07 -8.29 -53.85
C GLY A 223 -40.15 -9.13 -52.97
N ASP A 224 -40.26 -10.46 -52.85
CA ASP A 224 -40.32 -11.53 -53.86
C ASP A 224 -39.32 -11.36 -55.00
N ALA A 225 -38.20 -12.10 -54.90
CA ALA A 225 -37.51 -12.72 -56.02
C ALA A 225 -36.43 -13.66 -55.47
N GLY A 226 -36.58 -14.95 -55.81
CA GLY A 226 -35.54 -15.95 -55.61
C GLY A 226 -34.28 -15.68 -56.41
N GLY A 227 -33.18 -16.28 -55.95
CA GLY A 227 -31.92 -16.33 -56.66
C GLY A 227 -31.14 -17.55 -56.19
N GLU A 228 -31.33 -18.67 -56.90
CA GLU A 228 -30.43 -19.81 -56.88
C GLU A 228 -29.13 -19.44 -57.61
N GLY A 229 -28.00 -19.94 -57.11
CA GLY A 229 -26.86 -20.27 -57.96
C GLY A 229 -25.50 -19.68 -57.56
N MET A 230 -24.49 -20.55 -57.71
CA MET A 230 -23.03 -20.30 -57.70
C MET A 230 -22.44 -20.20 -56.28
N GLY A 231 -21.65 -21.15 -55.77
CA GLY A 231 -20.67 -21.99 -56.43
C GLY A 231 -19.37 -21.20 -56.57
N GLU A 232 -18.56 -21.13 -55.50
CA GLU A 232 -17.17 -20.68 -55.60
C GLU A 232 -16.34 -21.13 -54.38
N GLU A 233 -15.06 -21.30 -54.65
CA GLU A 233 -14.05 -22.01 -53.90
C GLU A 233 -13.80 -21.48 -52.48
N SER A 234 -13.90 -22.37 -51.50
CA SER A 234 -13.39 -22.16 -50.14
C SER A 234 -11.86 -22.18 -50.14
N ALA A 235 -11.24 -21.05 -50.47
CA ALA A 235 -9.86 -20.78 -50.15
C ALA A 235 -9.67 -20.79 -48.62
N GLY A 236 -8.66 -21.54 -48.16
CA GLY A 236 -8.38 -21.78 -46.75
C GLY A 236 -8.21 -20.50 -45.94
N TYR A 237 -9.11 -20.31 -44.98
CA TYR A 237 -8.87 -19.40 -43.86
C TYR A 237 -7.78 -20.01 -42.99
N GLY A 238 -6.61 -19.35 -42.99
CA GLY A 238 -5.54 -19.59 -42.03
C GLY A 238 -6.11 -19.52 -40.62
N GLY A 239 -6.05 -20.65 -39.92
CA GLY A 239 -6.37 -20.73 -38.51
C GLY A 239 -5.53 -19.71 -37.75
N ALA A 240 -6.21 -18.75 -37.12
CA ALA A 240 -5.59 -17.82 -36.20
C ALA A 240 -4.78 -18.62 -35.15
N PRO A 241 -3.55 -18.19 -34.79
CA PRO A 241 -2.75 -18.88 -33.80
C PRO A 241 -3.54 -18.96 -32.49
N GLY A 242 -3.86 -20.20 -32.11
CA GLY A 242 -4.60 -20.52 -30.89
C GLY A 242 -3.94 -19.85 -29.70
N ASN A 243 -4.70 -18.98 -29.04
CA ASN A 243 -4.36 -18.37 -27.78
C ASN A 243 -4.32 -19.46 -26.69
N ASN A 244 -3.19 -20.17 -26.60
CA ASN A 244 -2.85 -21.14 -25.56
C ASN A 244 -2.55 -20.45 -24.20
N GLY A 245 -3.34 -19.43 -23.85
CA GLY A 245 -3.15 -18.61 -22.64
C GLY A 245 -3.91 -19.10 -21.40
N ARG A 246 -4.44 -20.33 -21.39
CA ARG A 246 -5.30 -20.83 -20.29
C ARG A 246 -4.87 -22.17 -19.68
N GLN A 247 -3.57 -22.40 -19.56
CA GLN A 247 -3.02 -23.41 -18.66
C GLN A 247 -1.85 -22.85 -17.86
N ARG A 248 -2.14 -22.23 -16.71
CA ARG A 248 -1.20 -22.17 -15.58
C ARG A 248 -1.98 -22.31 -14.27
N VAL A 249 -2.61 -23.48 -14.12
CA VAL A 249 -3.13 -23.92 -12.83
C VAL A 249 -1.93 -24.23 -11.93
N GLY A 250 -1.71 -23.39 -10.92
CA GLY A 250 -0.86 -23.71 -9.76
C GLY A 250 0.64 -23.91 -10.03
N ARG A 251 1.29 -23.03 -10.82
CA ARG A 251 2.75 -23.10 -10.96
C ARG A 251 3.39 -22.88 -9.58
N ASN A 252 4.18 -23.85 -9.13
CA ASN A 252 4.93 -23.79 -7.89
C ASN A 252 5.89 -22.59 -7.95
N VAL A 253 5.84 -21.69 -6.97
CA VAL A 253 6.71 -20.49 -6.95
C VAL A 253 8.19 -20.86 -6.98
N MET A 254 8.56 -22.02 -6.45
CA MET A 254 9.96 -22.50 -6.47
C MET A 254 10.47 -22.74 -7.90
N GLU A 255 9.57 -22.98 -8.85
CA GLU A 255 9.87 -23.19 -10.28
C GLU A 255 9.71 -21.90 -11.11
N ALA A 256 9.42 -20.76 -10.47
CA ALA A 256 9.34 -19.50 -11.18
C ALA A 256 10.73 -19.15 -11.75
N PRO A 257 10.86 -18.94 -13.07
CA PRO A 257 12.15 -18.62 -13.67
C PRO A 257 12.55 -17.19 -13.30
N VAL A 258 13.79 -17.02 -12.88
CA VAL A 258 14.41 -15.73 -12.54
C VAL A 258 15.47 -15.42 -13.61
N THR A 259 15.40 -14.20 -14.15
CA THR A 259 16.38 -13.71 -15.13
C THR A 259 16.96 -12.39 -14.65
N LEU A 260 18.23 -12.41 -14.25
CA LEU A 260 18.93 -11.26 -13.66
C LEU A 260 20.41 -11.27 -14.07
N LYS A 261 20.92 -10.11 -14.49
CA LYS A 261 22.35 -9.89 -14.76
C LYS A 261 22.80 -8.63 -14.05
N LEU A 262 23.46 -8.81 -12.91
CA LEU A 262 23.84 -7.72 -12.01
C LEU A 262 25.32 -7.89 -11.64
N ARG A 263 26.04 -6.77 -11.56
CA ARG A 263 27.45 -6.73 -11.17
C ARG A 263 27.61 -5.77 -10.01
N ASP A 264 28.37 -6.19 -9.00
CA ASP A 264 28.70 -5.36 -7.84
C ASP A 264 27.47 -4.83 -7.08
N VAL A 265 26.47 -5.70 -6.88
CA VAL A 265 25.22 -5.37 -6.19
C VAL A 265 25.09 -6.21 -4.93
N SER A 266 24.59 -5.64 -3.84
CA SER A 266 24.33 -6.39 -2.60
C SER A 266 23.37 -7.56 -2.83
N ILE A 267 23.58 -8.69 -2.15
CA ILE A 267 22.66 -9.85 -2.18
C ILE A 267 21.23 -9.43 -1.79
N GLU A 268 21.09 -8.50 -0.83
CA GLU A 268 19.81 -7.88 -0.46
C GLU A 268 19.03 -7.33 -1.66
N MET A 269 19.64 -6.43 -2.44
CA MET A 269 19.02 -5.87 -3.66
C MET A 269 18.75 -6.95 -4.71
N ILE A 270 19.65 -7.93 -4.89
CA ILE A 270 19.46 -9.04 -5.83
C ILE A 270 18.22 -9.86 -5.44
N MET A 271 18.04 -10.17 -4.15
CA MET A 271 16.85 -10.85 -3.64
C MET A 271 15.57 -10.02 -3.84
N GLN A 272 15.62 -8.71 -3.58
CA GLN A 272 14.47 -7.82 -3.78
C GLN A 272 14.01 -7.82 -5.25
N LEU A 273 14.94 -7.72 -6.20
CA LEU A 273 14.65 -7.75 -7.63
C LEU A 273 14.08 -9.12 -8.07
N ALA A 274 14.62 -10.22 -7.55
CA ALA A 274 14.10 -11.56 -7.84
C ALA A 274 12.68 -11.75 -7.29
N MET A 275 12.41 -11.30 -6.07
CA MET A 275 11.07 -11.38 -5.47
C MET A 275 10.06 -10.54 -6.25
N GLN A 276 10.47 -9.38 -6.76
CA GLN A 276 9.63 -8.55 -7.63
C GLN A 276 9.23 -9.27 -8.92
N GLN A 277 10.11 -10.12 -9.50
CA GLN A 277 9.77 -10.94 -10.67
C GLN A 277 8.73 -12.04 -10.36
N ILE A 278 8.70 -12.53 -9.12
CA ILE A 278 7.76 -13.55 -8.66
C ILE A 278 6.40 -12.93 -8.34
N GLY A 279 6.41 -11.74 -7.73
CA GLY A 279 5.23 -10.92 -7.54
C GLY A 279 5.41 -9.86 -6.46
N ASP A 280 4.68 -8.76 -6.60
CA ASP A 280 4.72 -7.55 -5.75
C ASP A 280 4.42 -7.76 -4.26
N HIS A 281 4.11 -8.99 -3.85
CA HIS A 281 3.73 -9.34 -2.48
C HIS A 281 4.74 -10.27 -1.81
N VAL A 282 5.75 -10.76 -2.53
CA VAL A 282 6.82 -11.58 -1.96
C VAL A 282 7.89 -10.66 -1.39
N THR A 283 8.29 -10.91 -0.15
CA THR A 283 9.36 -10.18 0.54
C THR A 283 10.15 -11.14 1.41
N PHE A 284 11.23 -10.68 2.03
CA PHE A 284 11.96 -11.44 3.03
C PHE A 284 12.12 -10.69 4.35
N SER A 285 12.43 -11.43 5.41
CA SER A 285 12.81 -10.92 6.74
C SER A 285 13.94 -11.79 7.29
N ILE A 286 14.80 -11.27 8.17
CA ILE A 286 15.88 -12.05 8.79
C ILE A 286 15.45 -12.44 10.20
N ARG A 287 15.52 -13.71 10.58
CA ARG A 287 15.17 -14.19 11.92
C ARG A 287 16.07 -15.27 12.43
N GLU A 288 16.57 -15.05 13.64
CA GLU A 288 17.50 -15.95 14.30
C GLU A 288 18.69 -16.31 13.38
N GLY A 289 19.10 -15.35 12.53
CA GLY A 289 20.14 -15.55 11.51
C GLY A 289 19.69 -16.23 10.21
N VAL A 290 18.40 -16.53 10.02
CA VAL A 290 17.85 -17.18 8.82
C VAL A 290 17.06 -16.17 7.98
N VAL A 291 17.29 -16.14 6.66
CA VAL A 291 16.50 -15.35 5.71
C VAL A 291 15.17 -16.05 5.44
N VAL A 292 14.08 -15.51 5.96
CA VAL A 292 12.71 -16.04 5.81
C VAL A 292 12.00 -15.30 4.67
N ILE A 293 11.73 -16.01 3.58
CA ILE A 293 11.03 -15.52 2.38
C ILE A 293 9.55 -15.89 2.47
N GLY A 294 8.67 -14.95 2.20
CA GLY A 294 7.23 -15.18 2.27
C GLY A 294 6.43 -14.00 1.76
N VAL A 295 5.12 -14.00 2.04
CA VAL A 295 4.23 -12.91 1.62
C VAL A 295 4.24 -11.79 2.65
N GLN A 296 4.30 -10.54 2.18
CA GLN A 296 4.08 -9.35 2.98
C GLN A 296 2.78 -9.48 3.77
N GLY A 297 2.84 -9.24 5.09
CA GLY A 297 1.71 -9.41 6.01
C GLY A 297 1.61 -10.78 6.67
N ARG A 298 2.14 -11.84 6.05
CA ARG A 298 2.13 -13.21 6.60
C ARG A 298 3.42 -13.61 7.28
N LEU A 299 4.56 -13.08 6.84
CA LEU A 299 5.79 -13.21 7.59
C LEU A 299 5.54 -12.68 9.00
N PRO A 300 5.70 -13.50 10.07
CA PRO A 300 5.42 -13.02 11.42
C PRO A 300 6.27 -11.78 11.67
N ASN A 301 5.68 -10.66 12.07
CA ASN A 301 6.44 -9.43 12.03
C ASN A 301 7.67 -9.51 12.94
N ASP A 302 8.80 -9.04 12.43
CA ASP A 302 9.95 -8.70 13.29
C ASP A 302 9.69 -7.37 14.03
N SER A 303 8.42 -6.94 14.06
CA SER A 303 8.03 -5.74 14.79
C SER A 303 8.15 -6.04 16.27
N GLU A 304 8.98 -5.27 16.94
CA GLU A 304 9.07 -5.28 18.38
C GLU A 304 8.51 -3.97 18.92
N THR A 305 8.04 -4.01 20.16
CA THR A 305 7.63 -2.79 20.86
C THR A 305 8.79 -2.32 21.73
N ARG A 306 9.39 -1.18 21.39
CA ARG A 306 10.40 -0.50 22.23
C ARG A 306 9.83 0.76 22.86
N VAL A 307 10.29 1.03 24.08
CA VAL A 307 9.98 2.25 24.81
C VAL A 307 11.23 3.12 24.80
N HIS A 308 11.16 4.26 24.12
CA HIS A 308 12.24 5.24 24.05
C HIS A 308 11.97 6.35 25.07
N PHE A 309 12.93 6.58 25.97
CA PHE A 309 12.83 7.64 26.97
C PHE A 309 13.21 8.98 26.34
N LEU A 310 12.34 9.98 26.46
CA LEU A 310 12.58 11.34 25.97
C LEU A 310 13.19 12.24 27.05
N SER A 311 13.55 11.68 28.20
CA SER A 311 14.20 12.42 29.29
C SER A 311 15.48 13.11 28.75
N GLY A 312 15.61 14.41 29.02
CA GLY A 312 16.72 15.23 28.52
C GLY A 312 16.45 15.93 27.18
N LEU A 313 15.34 15.63 26.50
CA LEU A 313 14.81 16.48 25.43
C LEU A 313 13.85 17.48 26.12
N THR A 314 14.37 18.62 26.58
CA THR A 314 13.52 19.60 27.28
C THR A 314 12.51 20.23 26.31
N GLU A 315 11.28 20.53 26.77
CA GLU A 315 10.19 21.07 25.92
C GLU A 315 10.56 22.40 25.22
N GLU A 316 11.54 23.14 25.76
CA GLU A 316 12.09 24.36 25.17
C GLU A 316 13.14 24.11 24.07
N GLU A 317 13.75 22.92 24.02
CA GLU A 317 14.99 22.65 23.26
C GLU A 317 14.74 22.40 21.76
N TRP A 318 13.50 22.11 21.37
CA TRP A 318 13.10 21.74 19.99
C TRP A 318 12.33 22.85 19.25
N LEU A 319 12.17 24.01 19.89
CA LEU A 319 11.38 25.15 19.41
C LEU A 319 11.84 25.85 18.10
N PRO A 320 13.07 25.72 17.56
CA PRO A 320 13.42 26.42 16.32
C PRO A 320 12.56 26.01 15.11
N TRP A 321 12.01 24.79 15.09
CA TRP A 321 11.26 24.28 13.95
C TRP A 321 9.81 24.79 13.85
N ASN A 322 9.22 25.29 14.95
CA ASN A 322 7.88 25.89 14.92
C ASN A 322 7.85 27.26 14.21
N GLN A 323 9.01 27.91 13.99
CA GLN A 323 9.08 29.14 13.19
C GLN A 323 8.73 28.93 11.72
N PHE A 324 8.88 27.71 11.19
CA PHE A 324 8.44 27.38 9.82
C PHE A 324 6.93 27.13 9.73
N ALA A 325 6.29 26.69 10.82
CA ALA A 325 4.85 26.47 10.87
C ALA A 325 4.04 27.75 11.15
N THR A 326 4.68 28.85 11.57
CA THR A 326 4.03 30.11 11.97
C THR A 326 4.02 31.20 10.90
N GLN A 327 4.48 30.92 9.67
CA GLN A 327 4.26 31.83 8.54
C GLN A 327 2.84 31.76 7.95
N GLN A 328 1.89 31.05 8.58
CA GLN A 328 0.47 31.24 8.27
C GLN A 328 -0.01 32.58 8.85
N PRO A 329 -0.47 33.54 8.02
CA PRO A 329 -0.96 34.81 8.52
C PRO A 329 -2.25 34.64 9.32
N SER A 330 -2.25 35.19 10.54
CA SER A 330 -3.42 35.52 11.37
C SER A 330 -4.37 34.37 11.77
N SER A 331 -3.87 33.39 12.53
CA SER A 331 -4.76 32.65 13.45
C SER A 331 -4.82 33.36 14.82
N PRO A 332 -6.01 33.53 15.42
CA PRO A 332 -6.17 34.21 16.71
C PRO A 332 -5.36 33.50 17.81
N SER A 333 -4.71 34.28 18.67
CA SER A 333 -3.91 33.78 19.78
C SER A 333 -4.74 32.80 20.64
N PRO A 334 -4.23 31.58 20.92
CA PRO A 334 -4.96 30.63 21.74
C PRO A 334 -5.14 31.18 23.18
N PRO A 335 -6.23 30.80 23.87
CA PRO A 335 -6.53 31.31 25.21
C PRO A 335 -5.41 30.97 26.19
N PRO A 336 -5.06 31.89 27.12
CA PRO A 336 -4.09 31.63 28.16
C PRO A 336 -4.58 30.46 29.02
N GLY A 337 -3.84 29.35 29.00
CA GLY A 337 -4.21 28.09 29.66
C GLY A 337 -4.33 26.88 28.74
N SER A 338 -4.21 27.04 27.41
CA SER A 338 -4.04 25.88 26.53
C SER A 338 -2.65 25.28 26.71
N ASP A 339 -2.57 23.99 27.05
CA ASP A 339 -1.34 23.23 27.27
C ASP A 339 -0.33 23.40 26.11
N ALA A 340 0.61 24.33 26.25
CA ALA A 340 1.70 24.53 25.31
C ALA A 340 2.51 23.24 25.10
N GLY A 341 2.63 22.41 26.16
CA GLY A 341 3.30 21.11 26.09
C GLY A 341 2.60 20.09 25.18
N VAL A 342 1.27 20.14 25.02
CA VAL A 342 0.53 19.20 24.16
C VAL A 342 0.80 19.47 22.67
N ARG A 343 0.93 20.74 22.26
CA ARG A 343 1.25 21.09 20.86
C ARG A 343 2.66 20.65 20.47
N ASN A 344 3.63 20.79 21.37
CA ASN A 344 5.03 20.44 21.11
C ASN A 344 5.24 18.92 20.98
N LYS A 345 4.48 18.13 21.74
CA LYS A 345 4.53 16.66 21.68
C LYS A 345 4.05 16.11 20.34
N LEU A 346 3.07 16.74 19.71
CA LEU A 346 2.61 16.38 18.37
C LEU A 346 3.67 16.72 17.30
N SER A 347 4.41 17.80 17.47
CA SER A 347 5.51 18.17 16.56
C SER A 347 6.63 17.13 16.56
N LEU A 348 7.01 16.57 17.72
CA LEU A 348 8.02 15.50 17.78
C LEU A 348 7.55 14.22 17.08
N LEU A 349 6.29 13.82 17.29
CA LEU A 349 5.73 12.66 16.58
C LEU A 349 5.76 12.87 15.07
N HIS A 350 5.37 14.04 14.59
CA HIS A 350 5.44 14.38 13.17
C HIS A 350 6.88 14.37 12.64
N LEU A 351 7.83 14.92 13.40
CA LEU A 351 9.25 14.90 13.05
C LEU A 351 9.77 13.46 12.92
N ILE A 352 9.47 12.60 13.88
CA ILE A 352 9.89 11.19 13.86
C ILE A 352 9.27 10.47 12.66
N VAL A 353 7.96 10.65 12.41
CA VAL A 353 7.28 10.02 11.27
C VAL A 353 7.80 10.55 9.93
N ALA A 354 8.21 11.82 9.86
CA ALA A 354 8.78 12.41 8.66
C ALA A 354 10.24 11.99 8.42
N ALA A 355 11.05 11.91 9.48
CA ALA A 355 12.46 11.55 9.41
C ALA A 355 12.68 10.05 9.21
N VAL A 356 11.77 9.22 9.73
CA VAL A 356 11.82 7.76 9.59
C VAL A 356 10.97 7.35 8.39
N ASP A 357 11.65 6.89 7.35
CA ASP A 357 11.13 6.32 6.10
C ASP A 357 9.60 6.01 6.07
N ARG A 358 8.84 6.81 5.31
CA ARG A 358 7.36 6.79 5.24
C ARG A 358 6.74 5.39 5.03
N PRO A 359 7.28 4.50 4.17
CA PRO A 359 6.81 3.12 3.99
C PRO A 359 6.86 2.29 5.28
N SER A 360 7.77 2.61 6.21
CA SER A 360 7.85 1.92 7.50
C SER A 360 6.63 2.14 8.39
N TRP A 361 5.80 3.14 8.10
CA TRP A 361 4.56 3.44 8.83
C TRP A 361 3.31 2.98 8.08
N ASP A 362 3.49 2.33 6.93
CA ASP A 362 2.37 1.90 6.09
C ASP A 362 1.72 0.59 6.57
N ASP A 363 2.43 -0.22 7.34
CA ASP A 363 1.88 -1.41 8.01
C ASP A 363 1.00 -0.96 9.20
N PRO A 364 -0.30 -1.29 9.24
CA PRO A 364 -1.19 -0.92 10.34
C PRO A 364 -0.79 -1.50 11.69
N ARG A 365 0.09 -2.52 11.72
CA ARG A 365 0.66 -3.09 12.94
C ARG A 365 1.77 -2.22 13.52
N ASN A 366 2.36 -1.35 12.71
CA ASN A 366 3.35 -0.41 13.16
C ASN A 366 2.67 0.77 13.82
N THR A 367 2.98 1.01 15.09
CA THR A 367 2.35 2.05 15.88
C THR A 367 3.41 2.93 16.54
N ILE A 368 3.07 4.20 16.72
CA ILE A 368 3.88 5.17 17.45
C ILE A 368 2.93 5.95 18.34
N GLY A 369 3.25 6.02 19.63
CA GLY A 369 2.44 6.68 20.64
C GLY A 369 3.30 7.33 21.68
N LEU A 370 2.81 8.44 22.24
CA LEU A 370 3.49 9.17 23.29
C LEU A 370 2.72 9.04 24.60
N TYR A 371 3.42 8.61 25.65
CA TYR A 371 2.88 8.41 27.00
C TYR A 371 3.77 9.15 28.00
N GLY A 372 3.39 10.38 28.36
CA GLY A 372 4.19 11.22 29.24
C GLY A 372 5.48 11.67 28.59
N ASP A 373 6.62 11.15 29.09
CA ASP A 373 7.99 11.34 28.60
C ASP A 373 8.51 10.12 27.84
N ARG A 374 7.63 9.17 27.47
CA ARG A 374 7.99 7.92 26.81
C ARG A 374 7.37 7.84 25.44
N LEU A 375 8.19 7.54 24.45
CA LEU A 375 7.76 7.21 23.10
C LEU A 375 7.69 5.69 22.98
N VAL A 376 6.47 5.15 22.85
CA VAL A 376 6.23 3.73 22.64
C VAL A 376 6.06 3.50 21.15
N VAL A 377 6.96 2.72 20.56
CA VAL A 377 6.97 2.43 19.13
C VAL A 377 6.88 0.92 18.97
N THR A 378 5.95 0.45 18.14
CA THR A 378 5.93 -0.92 17.63
C THR A 378 6.34 -0.84 16.16
N ASN A 379 7.55 -1.27 15.81
CA ASN A 379 8.02 -1.27 14.43
C ASN A 379 9.19 -2.27 14.27
N SER A 380 9.78 -2.36 13.07
CA SER A 380 10.96 -3.19 12.84
C SER A 380 12.18 -2.69 13.65
N PRO A 381 13.17 -3.57 13.92
CA PRO A 381 14.36 -3.19 14.68
C PRO A 381 15.14 -2.05 14.01
N ASP A 382 15.15 -2.01 12.68
CA ASP A 382 15.84 -1.00 11.87
C ASP A 382 15.21 0.38 12.04
N VAL A 383 13.89 0.41 12.18
CA VAL A 383 13.16 1.65 12.49
C VAL A 383 13.51 2.10 13.90
N HIS A 384 13.65 1.19 14.85
CA HIS A 384 14.10 1.55 16.19
C HIS A 384 15.51 2.13 16.20
N GLU A 385 16.45 1.54 15.47
CA GLU A 385 17.81 2.08 15.34
C GLU A 385 17.80 3.50 14.74
N LYS A 386 16.98 3.74 13.71
CA LYS A 386 16.81 5.09 13.12
C LYS A 386 16.23 6.09 14.12
N ILE A 387 15.22 5.68 14.90
CA ILE A 387 14.62 6.52 15.95
C ILE A 387 15.63 6.81 17.05
N GLU A 388 16.41 5.83 17.50
CA GLU A 388 17.45 6.00 18.52
C GLU A 388 18.55 6.96 18.05
N SER A 389 19.01 6.82 16.79
CA SER A 389 19.97 7.74 16.17
C SER A 389 19.41 9.15 16.10
N LEU A 390 18.17 9.32 15.61
CA LEU A 390 17.52 10.63 15.55
C LEU A 390 17.43 11.24 16.95
N LEU A 391 16.94 10.51 17.95
CA LEU A 391 16.84 11.01 19.32
C LEU A 391 18.22 11.36 19.91
N ALA A 392 19.29 10.67 19.52
CA ALA A 392 20.66 11.00 19.93
C ALA A 392 21.18 12.28 19.26
N ASP A 393 20.91 12.47 17.96
CA ASP A 393 21.25 13.70 17.21
C ASP A 393 20.52 14.92 17.75
N LEU A 394 19.26 14.71 18.13
CA LEU A 394 18.46 15.69 18.85
C LEU A 394 19.15 16.02 20.20
N ARG A 395 19.44 15.03 21.05
CA ARG A 395 20.10 15.32 22.35
C ARG A 395 21.49 15.99 22.25
N SER A 396 22.21 15.78 21.15
CA SER A 396 23.58 16.30 20.97
C SER A 396 23.64 17.66 20.26
N SER A 397 22.55 18.12 19.64
CA SER A 397 22.54 19.41 18.96
C SER A 397 22.77 20.55 19.95
N PRO A 398 23.84 21.36 19.79
CA PRO A 398 24.17 22.43 20.72
C PRO A 398 23.04 23.45 20.77
N ARG A 399 22.65 23.81 21.99
CA ARG A 399 21.66 24.87 22.27
C ARG A 399 22.06 26.13 21.51
N ARG A 400 21.35 26.44 20.43
CA ARG A 400 21.44 27.76 19.80
C ARG A 400 20.73 28.73 20.74
N ASN A 401 21.52 29.34 21.62
CA ASN A 401 21.11 30.48 22.45
C ASN A 401 20.74 31.69 21.59
#